data_AF-A0AAD6BWJ5-F1
#
_entry.id   AF-A0AAD6BWJ5-F1
#
_cell.length_a   1.000
_cell.length_b   1.000
_cell.length_c   1.000
_cell.angle_alpha   90.00
_cell.angle_beta   90.00
_cell.angle_gamma   90.00
#
_symmetry.space_group_name_H-M   'P 1'
#
loop_
_entity.id
_entity.type
_entity.pdbx_description
1 polymer ?
#
loop_
_entity_poly.entity_id
_entity_poly.type
_entity_poly.pdbx_seq_one_letter_code
_entity_poly.pdbx_strand_id
1 'polypeptide(L)'
;YFPRRARHNQQKVRWLAPRLPCTCTSSTSRSQEVCGYVQAKNAFLSSEKGSTHHNCEPEPRGLRWGRSFIEFKAPTDRYLVINRWPPSSSDANRNIALRPPLHWHRHQTETFHVLEGTAEFLCDGQKIIKKAGDLITIPTKAIHTFHNLSETHELLIEFVLEPQWRERDESFFRNVQSYRDDCRKAGIPRSLPQVLLFNWVGGVVLALPGPAIIAKPLGVVLNFFGGLLLGKYVLGYKESYPEYYKARV
;
A
#
# COMPACT_ATOMS: atom_id res chain seq x y z
N TYR A 1 9.48 70.55 14.36
CA TYR A 1 8.42 70.36 15.38
C TYR A 1 8.47 68.92 15.91
N PHE A 2 8.51 68.75 17.23
CA PHE A 2 8.26 67.52 18.01
C PHE A 2 6.98 67.77 18.85
N PRO A 3 6.15 66.79 19.28
CA PRO A 3 6.48 65.62 20.13
C PRO A 3 5.88 64.28 19.60
N ARG A 4 6.08 63.04 20.12
CA ARG A 4 6.41 62.38 21.42
C ARG A 4 5.19 61.88 22.26
N ARG A 5 5.23 60.57 22.62
CA ARG A 5 4.34 59.74 23.51
C ARG A 5 3.08 59.13 22.84
N ALA A 6 2.53 57.98 23.23
CA ALA A 6 2.72 57.16 24.46
C ALA A 6 2.79 55.62 24.22
N ARG A 7 2.94 54.83 25.31
CA ARG A 7 3.15 53.36 25.34
C ARG A 7 1.90 52.59 25.79
N HIS A 8 1.80 51.29 25.49
CA HIS A 8 1.60 50.10 26.37
C HIS A 8 1.53 48.86 25.43
N ASN A 9 2.29 47.76 25.55
CA ASN A 9 2.54 46.81 26.65
C ASN A 9 1.27 46.00 27.01
N GLN A 10 1.25 44.67 27.13
CA GLN A 10 2.30 43.65 26.92
C GLN A 10 2.06 42.94 25.54
N GLN A 11 2.48 41.72 25.18
CA GLN A 11 3.36 40.69 25.78
C GLN A 11 4.00 39.83 24.64
N LYS A 12 4.87 38.88 25.00
CA LYS A 12 5.27 37.70 24.21
C LYS A 12 5.49 36.53 25.16
N VAL A 13 4.84 35.39 24.93
CA VAL A 13 5.20 34.13 25.60
C VAL A 13 6.24 33.41 24.75
N ARG A 14 7.42 33.20 25.33
CA ARG A 14 8.57 32.53 24.71
C ARG A 14 8.86 31.27 25.52
N TRP A 15 8.61 30.10 24.96
CA TRP A 15 9.08 28.84 25.54
C TRP A 15 10.36 28.39 24.85
N LEU A 16 11.32 27.95 25.67
CA LEU A 16 12.66 27.55 25.27
C LEU A 16 12.92 26.09 25.69
N ALA A 17 13.78 25.44 24.89
CA ALA A 17 14.53 24.22 25.21
C ALA A 17 13.75 22.88 25.22
N PRO A 18 14.45 21.73 25.06
CA PRO A 18 15.90 21.57 24.87
C PRO A 18 16.31 20.98 23.51
N ARG A 19 17.53 21.32 23.08
CA ARG A 19 18.32 20.46 22.17
C ARG A 19 19.04 19.42 23.03
N LEU A 20 19.06 18.16 22.60
CA LEU A 20 20.09 17.20 22.99
C LEU A 20 20.63 16.49 21.73
N PRO A 21 21.95 16.29 21.60
CA PRO A 21 22.55 15.62 20.46
C PRO A 21 22.57 14.10 20.68
N CYS A 22 22.32 13.33 19.62
CA CYS A 22 22.64 11.90 19.57
C CYS A 22 23.66 11.65 18.46
N THR A 23 24.94 11.73 18.82
CA THR A 23 26.02 11.17 18.00
C THR A 23 26.00 9.65 18.15
N CYS A 24 25.73 8.93 17.06
CA CYS A 24 26.00 7.48 16.98
C CYS A 24 27.09 7.26 15.94
N THR A 25 28.25 6.82 16.42
CA THR A 25 29.39 6.41 15.61
C THR A 25 29.12 5.08 14.90
N SER A 26 29.86 4.86 13.81
CA SER A 26 29.75 3.69 12.93
C SER A 26 30.00 2.35 13.63
N SER A 27 29.04 1.43 13.60
CA SER A 27 29.32 -0.02 13.67
C SER A 27 28.18 -0.92 13.13
N THR A 28 28.52 -1.78 12.17
CA THR A 28 27.78 -2.99 11.71
C THR A 28 26.36 -2.84 11.13
N SER A 29 26.18 -3.38 9.93
CA SER A 29 24.93 -3.36 9.14
C SER A 29 23.71 -3.99 9.82
N ARG A 30 23.91 -4.94 10.73
CA ARG A 30 22.84 -5.66 11.47
C ARG A 30 22.00 -4.74 12.36
N SER A 31 22.50 -3.56 12.70
CA SER A 31 21.79 -2.55 13.50
C SER A 31 20.73 -1.78 12.71
N GLN A 32 20.91 -1.60 11.40
CA GLN A 32 20.06 -0.73 10.57
C GLN A 32 18.72 -1.38 10.21
N GLU A 33 18.69 -2.70 9.99
CA GLU A 33 17.46 -3.41 9.61
C GLU A 33 16.47 -3.56 10.78
N VAL A 34 16.99 -3.86 11.98
CA VAL A 34 16.19 -3.84 13.23
C VAL A 34 15.68 -2.41 13.51
N CYS A 35 16.49 -1.40 13.19
CA CYS A 35 16.07 -0.01 13.28
C CYS A 35 14.88 0.28 12.35
N GLY A 36 14.79 -0.29 11.14
CA GLY A 36 13.64 -0.10 10.24
C GLY A 36 12.31 -0.62 10.78
N TYR A 37 12.29 -1.81 11.40
CA TYR A 37 11.09 -2.35 12.07
C TYR A 37 10.69 -1.49 13.29
N VAL A 38 11.68 -1.11 14.10
CA VAL A 38 11.48 -0.25 15.27
C VAL A 38 11.10 1.18 14.87
N GLN A 39 11.55 1.71 13.74
CA GLN A 39 11.21 3.04 13.23
C GLN A 39 9.80 3.09 12.65
N ALA A 40 9.35 2.06 11.92
CA ALA A 40 7.95 1.96 11.51
C ALA A 40 7.02 1.92 12.74
N LYS A 41 7.39 1.11 13.74
CA LYS A 41 6.67 1.03 15.03
C LYS A 41 6.73 2.33 15.84
N ASN A 42 7.85 3.05 15.81
CA ASN A 42 8.01 4.30 16.58
C ASN A 42 7.40 5.53 15.88
N ALA A 43 7.38 5.56 14.54
CA ALA A 43 6.66 6.58 13.79
C ALA A 43 5.14 6.49 14.06
N PHE A 44 4.62 5.26 14.12
CA PHE A 44 3.26 4.96 14.58
C PHE A 44 3.01 5.54 15.99
N LEU A 45 3.84 5.19 16.99
CA LEU A 45 3.72 5.71 18.37
C LEU A 45 3.90 7.25 18.48
N SER A 46 4.66 7.89 17.58
CA SER A 46 4.80 9.36 17.59
C SER A 46 3.56 10.09 17.07
N SER A 47 2.72 9.43 16.25
CA SER A 47 1.47 9.99 15.74
C SER A 47 0.38 10.08 16.82
N GLU A 48 0.42 9.19 17.81
CA GLU A 48 -0.59 9.11 18.89
C GLU A 48 -0.57 10.34 19.82
N LYS A 49 0.57 11.04 19.94
CA LYS A 49 0.71 12.19 20.87
C LYS A 49 0.14 13.52 20.34
N GLY A 50 -0.47 13.53 19.15
CA GLY A 50 -0.91 14.75 18.47
C GLY A 50 -2.42 14.97 18.32
N SER A 51 -3.27 13.98 18.63
CA SER A 51 -4.72 14.07 18.38
C SER A 51 -5.49 14.48 19.63
N THR A 52 -5.86 15.75 19.72
CA THR A 52 -6.89 16.23 20.64
C THR A 52 -8.27 15.76 20.19
N HIS A 53 -9.13 15.40 21.16
CA HIS A 53 -10.47 14.87 20.93
C HIS A 53 -11.30 15.66 19.90
N HIS A 54 -11.70 14.98 18.83
CA HIS A 54 -12.82 15.38 17.99
C HIS A 54 -13.81 14.21 17.90
N ASN A 55 -15.11 14.52 18.02
CA ASN A 55 -16.17 13.51 18.00
C ASN A 55 -16.13 12.71 16.69
N CYS A 56 -16.09 11.39 16.80
CA CYS A 56 -16.14 10.51 15.64
C CYS A 56 -17.58 10.35 15.15
N GLU A 57 -17.92 11.04 14.06
CA GLU A 57 -18.86 10.47 13.10
C GLU A 57 -18.20 9.26 12.41
N PRO A 58 -18.96 8.25 11.97
CA PRO A 58 -18.38 7.05 11.36
C PRO A 58 -17.66 7.39 10.06
N GLU A 59 -16.36 7.07 9.97
CA GLU A 59 -15.58 7.26 8.74
C GLU A 59 -16.22 6.49 7.55
N PRO A 60 -16.18 7.05 6.34
CA PRO A 60 -16.66 6.36 5.15
C PRO A 60 -15.86 5.08 4.89
N ARG A 61 -16.53 4.02 4.40
CA ARG A 61 -15.97 2.66 4.23
C ARG A 61 -14.82 2.52 3.21
N GLY A 62 -14.39 3.61 2.58
CA GLY A 62 -13.19 3.66 1.75
C GLY A 62 -12.26 4.78 2.16
N LEU A 63 -10.96 4.51 2.14
CA LEU A 63 -9.95 5.51 2.48
C LEU A 63 -9.41 6.17 1.20
N ARG A 64 -8.93 7.40 1.36
CA ARG A 64 -8.30 8.18 0.27
C ARG A 64 -6.78 8.02 0.31
N TRP A 65 -6.22 7.52 -0.78
CA TRP A 65 -4.78 7.31 -0.96
C TRP A 65 -4.26 8.24 -2.06
N GLY A 66 -3.89 9.46 -1.65
CA GLY A 66 -3.52 10.52 -2.59
C GLY A 66 -4.72 10.92 -3.45
N ARG A 67 -4.61 10.75 -4.77
CA ARG A 67 -5.72 10.95 -5.72
C ARG A 67 -6.47 9.65 -6.09
N SER A 68 -6.03 8.50 -5.58
CA SER A 68 -6.78 7.24 -5.71
C SER A 68 -7.61 6.94 -4.45
N PHE A 69 -8.67 6.16 -4.60
CA PHE A 69 -9.55 5.73 -3.51
C PHE A 69 -9.74 4.22 -3.59
N ILE A 70 -9.75 3.56 -2.43
CA ILE A 70 -10.10 2.13 -2.31
C ILE A 70 -11.21 2.00 -1.29
N GLU A 71 -12.26 1.27 -1.63
CA GLU A 71 -13.27 0.79 -0.71
C GLU A 71 -13.31 -0.73 -0.74
N PHE A 72 -13.46 -1.33 0.44
CA PHE A 72 -13.66 -2.77 0.60
C PHE A 72 -15.15 -3.04 0.76
N LYS A 73 -15.67 -3.89 -0.11
CA LYS A 73 -17.10 -4.18 -0.19
C LYS A 73 -17.57 -5.13 0.91
N ALA A 74 -18.87 -5.13 1.20
CA ALA A 74 -19.44 -5.97 2.25
C ALA A 74 -19.23 -7.46 1.95
N PRO A 75 -19.19 -8.36 2.96
CA PRO A 75 -18.98 -9.79 2.72
C PRO A 75 -19.97 -10.46 1.76
N THR A 76 -21.16 -9.89 1.61
CA THR A 76 -22.22 -10.31 0.69
C THR A 76 -22.02 -9.87 -0.77
N ASP A 77 -21.12 -8.92 -1.04
CA ASP A 77 -20.85 -8.44 -2.40
C ASP A 77 -20.05 -9.44 -3.22
N ARG A 78 -20.41 -9.61 -4.49
CA ARG A 78 -19.66 -10.43 -5.47
C ARG A 78 -18.19 -10.03 -5.59
N TYR A 79 -17.91 -8.73 -5.53
CA TYR A 79 -16.56 -8.18 -5.63
C TYR A 79 -15.98 -7.83 -4.25
N LEU A 80 -14.66 -7.84 -4.13
CA LEU A 80 -13.96 -7.54 -2.87
C LEU A 80 -13.60 -6.06 -2.75
N VAL A 81 -12.99 -5.51 -3.80
CA VAL A 81 -12.43 -4.16 -3.80
C VAL A 81 -13.07 -3.34 -4.91
N ILE A 82 -13.32 -2.05 -4.65
CA ILE A 82 -13.50 -1.02 -5.68
C ILE A 82 -12.36 -0.01 -5.61
N ASN A 83 -11.72 0.24 -6.76
CA ASN A 83 -10.60 1.15 -6.97
C ASN A 83 -11.05 2.30 -7.87
N ARG A 84 -10.88 3.55 -7.42
CA ARG A 84 -10.95 4.76 -8.27
C ARG A 84 -9.55 5.28 -8.51
N TRP A 85 -9.13 5.34 -9.77
CA TRP A 85 -7.79 5.75 -10.20
C TRP A 85 -7.84 7.05 -11.01
N PRO A 86 -6.91 8.00 -10.78
CA PRO A 86 -6.86 9.25 -11.53
C PRO A 86 -6.47 9.02 -13.01
N PRO A 87 -6.59 10.06 -13.87
CA PRO A 87 -6.10 10.01 -15.25
C PRO A 87 -4.60 9.71 -15.33
N SER A 88 -4.18 9.01 -16.39
CA SER A 88 -2.81 8.49 -16.56
C SER A 88 -1.75 9.58 -16.76
N SER A 89 -2.14 10.76 -17.24
CA SER A 89 -1.30 11.96 -17.38
C SER A 89 -0.88 12.58 -16.03
N SER A 90 -1.55 12.23 -14.93
CA SER A 90 -1.30 12.85 -13.63
C SER A 90 -0.03 12.33 -12.96
N ASP A 91 0.73 13.22 -12.31
CA ASP A 91 1.91 12.85 -11.49
C ASP A 91 1.60 11.80 -10.40
N ALA A 92 0.33 11.67 -10.02
CA ALA A 92 -0.18 10.66 -9.11
C ALA A 92 0.01 9.22 -9.60
N ASN A 93 0.30 8.99 -10.88
CA ASN A 93 0.43 7.66 -11.49
C ASN A 93 1.55 6.80 -10.83
N ARG A 94 2.51 7.41 -10.12
CA ARG A 94 3.54 6.71 -9.33
C ARG A 94 3.05 6.13 -8.00
N ASN A 95 1.95 6.66 -7.43
CA ASN A 95 1.47 6.34 -6.08
C ASN A 95 0.01 5.86 -6.06
N ILE A 96 -0.47 5.23 -7.14
CA ILE A 96 -1.83 4.69 -7.22
C ILE A 96 -2.01 3.53 -6.24
N ALA A 97 -3.13 3.55 -5.53
CA ALA A 97 -3.56 2.55 -4.55
C ALA A 97 -3.95 1.24 -5.24
N LEU A 98 -3.39 0.12 -4.72
CA LEU A 98 -3.52 -1.22 -5.31
C LEU A 98 -3.27 -1.31 -6.83
N ARG A 99 -2.34 -0.51 -7.38
CA ARG A 99 -1.79 -0.75 -8.73
C ARG A 99 -0.60 -1.71 -8.63
N PRO A 100 -0.75 -3.00 -8.98
CA PRO A 100 0.34 -3.96 -8.86
C PRO A 100 1.38 -3.72 -9.96
N PRO A 101 2.66 -4.09 -9.74
CA PRO A 101 3.59 -4.33 -10.83
C PRO A 101 3.15 -5.53 -11.68
N LEU A 102 3.91 -5.84 -12.73
CA LEU A 102 3.74 -7.10 -13.47
C LEU A 102 3.92 -8.30 -12.51
N HIS A 103 2.89 -9.14 -12.38
CA HIS A 103 2.82 -10.20 -11.37
C HIS A 103 1.93 -11.36 -11.82
N TRP A 104 1.85 -12.42 -11.03
CA TRP A 104 0.94 -13.54 -11.25
C TRP A 104 0.51 -14.18 -9.92
N HIS A 105 -0.68 -14.80 -9.92
CA HIS A 105 -1.23 -15.50 -8.76
C HIS A 105 -0.94 -17.00 -8.84
N ARG A 106 -0.45 -17.60 -7.75
CA ARG A 106 -0.08 -19.02 -7.69
C ARG A 106 -1.27 -19.98 -7.74
N HIS A 107 -2.40 -19.56 -7.16
CA HIS A 107 -3.51 -20.45 -6.79
C HIS A 107 -4.91 -19.89 -7.08
N GLN A 108 -5.04 -18.70 -7.68
CA GLN A 108 -6.31 -18.01 -7.87
C GLN A 108 -6.44 -17.45 -9.27
N THR A 109 -7.66 -17.32 -9.77
CA THR A 109 -8.01 -16.38 -10.85
C THR A 109 -8.27 -15.00 -10.26
N GLU A 110 -8.23 -13.95 -11.09
CA GLU A 110 -8.64 -12.61 -10.69
C GLU A 110 -9.63 -12.03 -11.70
N THR A 111 -10.81 -11.62 -11.24
CA THR A 111 -11.88 -11.07 -12.08
C THR A 111 -12.07 -9.60 -11.82
N PHE A 112 -11.97 -8.81 -12.89
CA PHE A 112 -12.17 -7.36 -12.90
C PHE A 112 -13.44 -7.00 -13.66
N HIS A 113 -14.15 -5.99 -13.18
CA HIS A 113 -15.27 -5.36 -13.85
C HIS A 113 -15.03 -3.84 -13.89
N VAL A 114 -15.01 -3.26 -15.09
CA VAL A 114 -14.79 -1.83 -15.28
C VAL A 114 -16.12 -1.11 -15.13
N LEU A 115 -16.25 -0.25 -14.13
CA LEU A 115 -17.47 0.50 -13.81
C LEU A 115 -17.53 1.84 -14.57
N GLU A 116 -16.42 2.58 -14.60
CA GLU A 116 -16.28 3.85 -15.30
C GLU A 116 -14.91 3.92 -16.00
N GLY A 117 -14.82 4.60 -17.15
CA GLY A 117 -13.55 4.86 -17.83
C GLY A 117 -13.06 3.72 -18.75
N THR A 118 -11.75 3.54 -18.85
CA THR A 118 -11.12 2.54 -19.73
C THR A 118 -9.80 2.05 -19.15
N ALA A 119 -9.68 0.73 -18.99
CA ALA A 119 -8.47 0.05 -18.53
C ALA A 119 -7.74 -0.61 -19.70
N GLU A 120 -6.40 -0.49 -19.73
CA GLU A 120 -5.56 -1.40 -20.50
C GLU A 120 -4.96 -2.44 -19.54
N PHE A 121 -5.19 -3.71 -19.86
CA PHE A 121 -4.54 -4.86 -19.24
C PHE A 121 -3.40 -5.33 -20.12
N LEU A 122 -2.27 -5.66 -19.51
CA LEU A 122 -1.25 -6.51 -20.11
C LEU A 122 -1.41 -7.90 -19.49
N CYS A 123 -1.65 -8.93 -20.29
CA CYS A 123 -1.85 -10.31 -19.83
C CYS A 123 -1.11 -11.29 -20.76
N ASP A 124 -0.15 -12.06 -20.22
CA ASP A 124 0.77 -12.96 -20.93
C ASP A 124 1.33 -12.37 -22.25
N GLY A 125 1.70 -11.07 -22.19
CA GLY A 125 2.29 -10.33 -23.31
C GLY A 125 1.28 -9.63 -24.24
N GLN A 126 -0.03 -9.91 -24.11
CA GLN A 126 -1.08 -9.29 -24.91
C GLN A 126 -1.68 -8.06 -24.22
N LYS A 127 -1.92 -6.99 -24.99
CA LYS A 127 -2.68 -5.81 -24.55
C LYS A 127 -4.17 -6.06 -24.77
N ILE A 128 -4.98 -5.87 -23.73
CA ILE A 128 -6.44 -6.06 -23.76
C ILE A 128 -7.08 -4.79 -23.19
N ILE A 129 -7.89 -4.11 -24.00
CA ILE A 129 -8.60 -2.89 -23.60
C ILE A 129 -10.00 -3.24 -23.13
N LYS A 130 -10.41 -2.74 -21.96
CA LYS A 130 -11.75 -2.90 -21.38
C LYS A 130 -12.35 -1.55 -21.01
N LYS A 131 -13.62 -1.34 -21.35
CA LYS A 131 -14.39 -0.09 -21.13
C LYS A 131 -15.45 -0.32 -20.06
N ALA A 132 -16.12 0.75 -19.60
CA ALA A 132 -17.27 0.64 -18.69
C ALA A 132 -18.28 -0.43 -19.15
N GLY A 133 -18.65 -1.34 -18.23
CA GLY A 133 -19.49 -2.52 -18.46
C GLY A 133 -18.73 -3.80 -18.85
N ASP A 134 -17.45 -3.73 -19.22
CA ASP A 134 -16.65 -4.91 -19.54
C ASP A 134 -16.17 -5.68 -18.31
N LEU A 135 -16.14 -7.00 -18.44
CA LEU A 135 -15.50 -7.93 -17.51
C LEU A 135 -14.28 -8.61 -18.16
N ILE A 136 -13.25 -8.89 -17.35
CA ILE A 136 -12.13 -9.78 -17.68
C ILE A 136 -11.80 -10.67 -16.48
N THR A 137 -11.61 -11.97 -16.74
CA THR A 137 -11.06 -12.91 -15.75
C THR A 137 -9.66 -13.30 -16.20
N ILE A 138 -8.68 -13.03 -15.35
CA ILE A 138 -7.28 -13.40 -15.50
C ILE A 138 -7.09 -14.85 -15.00
N PRO A 139 -6.60 -15.78 -15.85
CA PRO A 139 -6.33 -17.15 -15.44
C PRO A 139 -5.25 -17.27 -14.36
N THR A 140 -5.33 -18.30 -13.53
CA THR A 140 -4.28 -18.64 -12.56
C THR A 140 -2.94 -18.83 -13.26
N LYS A 141 -1.86 -18.30 -12.68
CA LYS A 141 -0.49 -18.24 -13.24
C LYS A 141 -0.31 -17.35 -14.48
N ALA A 142 -1.32 -16.68 -15.02
CA ALA A 142 -1.12 -15.69 -16.09
C ALA A 142 -0.35 -14.46 -15.56
N ILE A 143 0.67 -14.01 -16.29
CA ILE A 143 1.47 -12.83 -15.93
C ILE A 143 0.72 -11.58 -16.39
N HIS A 144 0.39 -10.69 -15.46
CA HIS A 144 -0.46 -9.55 -15.77
C HIS A 144 -0.23 -8.29 -14.93
N THR A 145 -0.76 -7.19 -15.43
CA THR A 145 -0.90 -5.88 -14.76
C THR A 145 -1.97 -5.07 -15.50
N PHE A 146 -2.45 -3.97 -14.92
CA PHE A 146 -3.37 -3.05 -15.58
C PHE A 146 -3.10 -1.59 -15.22
N HIS A 147 -3.56 -0.67 -16.07
CA HIS A 147 -3.54 0.78 -15.81
C HIS A 147 -4.78 1.47 -16.40
N ASN A 148 -5.08 2.66 -15.89
CA ASN A 148 -6.00 3.58 -16.58
C ASN A 148 -5.37 3.97 -17.92
N LEU A 149 -6.07 3.74 -19.03
CA LEU A 149 -5.62 4.10 -20.37
C LEU A 149 -5.83 5.60 -20.65
N SER A 150 -6.82 6.23 -20.01
CA SER A 150 -7.21 7.61 -20.29
C SER A 150 -6.31 8.63 -19.62
N GLU A 151 -5.80 9.57 -20.41
CA GLU A 151 -5.06 10.74 -19.92
C GLU A 151 -5.95 11.84 -19.33
N THR A 152 -7.27 11.76 -19.53
CA THR A 152 -8.22 12.84 -19.15
C THR A 152 -9.35 12.39 -18.22
N HIS A 153 -9.65 11.10 -18.14
CA HIS A 153 -10.76 10.56 -17.34
C HIS A 153 -10.26 9.62 -16.24
N GLU A 154 -11.01 9.55 -15.14
CA GLU A 154 -10.77 8.53 -14.10
C GLU A 154 -11.13 7.12 -14.59
N LEU A 155 -10.57 6.11 -13.92
CA LEU A 155 -10.96 4.71 -14.05
C LEU A 155 -11.60 4.29 -12.72
N LEU A 156 -12.84 3.79 -12.76
CA LEU A 156 -13.47 3.09 -11.65
C LEU A 156 -13.54 1.61 -12.00
N ILE A 157 -12.94 0.77 -11.17
CA ILE A 157 -12.81 -0.67 -11.44
C ILE A 157 -12.98 -1.45 -10.14
N GLU A 158 -13.78 -2.51 -10.18
CA GLU A 158 -13.95 -3.44 -9.07
C GLU A 158 -13.34 -4.79 -9.41
N PHE A 159 -12.86 -5.50 -8.38
CA PHE A 159 -12.25 -6.80 -8.57
C PHE A 159 -12.41 -7.74 -7.38
N VAL A 160 -12.22 -9.02 -7.66
CA VAL A 160 -12.14 -10.12 -6.70
C VAL A 160 -11.18 -11.17 -7.24
N LEU A 161 -10.45 -11.84 -6.37
CA LEU A 161 -9.69 -13.03 -6.76
C LEU A 161 -10.64 -14.23 -6.75
N GLU A 162 -10.39 -15.19 -5.87
CA GLU A 162 -11.23 -16.36 -5.69
C GLU A 162 -12.13 -16.16 -4.47
N PRO A 163 -13.47 -16.08 -4.59
CA PRO A 163 -14.35 -15.66 -3.49
C PRO A 163 -14.22 -16.47 -2.19
N GLN A 164 -13.85 -17.75 -2.27
CA GLN A 164 -13.62 -18.59 -1.08
C GLN A 164 -12.42 -18.17 -0.22
N TRP A 165 -11.52 -17.30 -0.73
CA TRP A 165 -10.36 -16.76 0.00
C TRP A 165 -10.56 -15.29 0.43
N ARG A 166 -11.78 -14.73 0.28
CA ARG A 166 -12.09 -13.30 0.47
C ARG A 166 -11.45 -12.67 1.71
N GLU A 167 -11.61 -13.28 2.89
CA GLU A 167 -11.11 -12.72 4.15
C GLU A 167 -9.58 -12.59 4.19
N ARG A 168 -8.88 -13.60 3.64
CA ARG A 168 -7.42 -13.60 3.51
C ARG A 168 -6.98 -12.51 2.53
N ASP A 169 -7.69 -12.37 1.42
CA ASP A 169 -7.36 -11.40 0.37
C ASP A 169 -7.63 -9.96 0.83
N GLU A 170 -8.71 -9.75 1.57
CA GLU A 170 -8.98 -8.48 2.25
C GLU A 170 -7.86 -8.14 3.24
N SER A 171 -7.48 -9.09 4.10
CA SER A 171 -6.36 -8.91 5.03
C SER A 171 -5.07 -8.57 4.27
N PHE A 172 -4.75 -9.30 3.21
CA PHE A 172 -3.58 -9.05 2.36
C PHE A 172 -3.58 -7.64 1.76
N PHE A 173 -4.66 -7.23 1.08
CA PHE A 173 -4.72 -5.92 0.43
C PHE A 173 -4.65 -4.76 1.42
N ARG A 174 -5.37 -4.87 2.54
CA ARG A 174 -5.30 -3.88 3.63
C ARG A 174 -3.89 -3.77 4.21
N ASN A 175 -3.21 -4.90 4.45
CA ASN A 175 -1.84 -4.91 4.94
C ASN A 175 -0.84 -4.31 3.95
N VAL A 176 -0.86 -4.75 2.69
CA VAL A 176 0.06 -4.30 1.65
C VAL A 176 -0.08 -2.80 1.40
N GLN A 177 -1.32 -2.29 1.34
CA GLN A 177 -1.58 -0.88 1.13
C GLN A 177 -1.15 -0.06 2.35
N SER A 178 -1.64 -0.37 3.56
CA SER A 178 -1.33 0.40 4.76
C SER A 178 0.17 0.40 5.09
N TYR A 179 0.86 -0.74 4.98
CA TYR A 179 2.32 -0.81 5.15
C TYR A 179 3.07 0.06 4.14
N ARG A 180 2.63 0.06 2.86
CA ARG A 180 3.21 0.92 1.81
C ARG A 180 3.03 2.40 2.13
N ASP A 181 1.90 2.79 2.69
CA ASP A 181 1.62 4.17 3.05
C ASP A 181 2.35 4.63 4.31
N ASP A 182 2.48 3.79 5.33
CA ASP A 182 3.23 4.17 6.53
C ASP A 182 4.72 4.30 6.23
N CYS A 183 5.29 3.40 5.39
CA CYS A 183 6.64 3.59 4.85
C CYS A 183 6.78 4.93 4.10
N ARG A 184 5.80 5.27 3.25
CA ARG A 184 5.77 6.53 2.48
C ARG A 184 5.68 7.76 3.38
N LYS A 185 4.80 7.76 4.39
CA LYS A 185 4.63 8.86 5.36
C LYS A 185 5.90 9.06 6.20
N ALA A 186 6.54 7.97 6.61
CA ALA A 186 7.79 8.00 7.39
C ALA A 186 9.04 8.29 6.53
N GLY A 187 8.92 8.35 5.20
CA GLY A 187 10.04 8.59 4.29
C GLY A 187 11.04 7.42 4.19
N ILE A 188 10.64 6.21 4.60
CA ILE A 188 11.52 5.02 4.61
C ILE A 188 11.23 4.08 3.43
N PRO A 189 12.25 3.37 2.91
CA PRO A 189 12.02 2.32 1.92
C PRO A 189 11.26 1.14 2.55
N ARG A 190 10.46 0.45 1.73
CA ARG A 190 9.80 -0.80 2.12
C ARG A 190 10.84 -1.91 2.27
N SER A 191 10.71 -2.71 3.32
CA SER A 191 11.55 -3.89 3.54
C SER A 191 11.21 -4.99 2.52
N LEU A 192 12.22 -5.44 1.76
CA LEU A 192 12.03 -6.50 0.77
C LEU A 192 11.56 -7.83 1.41
N PRO A 193 12.14 -8.33 2.52
CA PRO A 193 11.61 -9.50 3.23
C PRO A 193 10.14 -9.37 3.64
N GLN A 194 9.68 -8.20 4.12
CA GLN A 194 8.26 -8.00 4.48
C GLN A 194 7.35 -8.02 3.23
N VAL A 195 7.78 -7.43 2.12
CA VAL A 195 7.04 -7.47 0.84
C VAL A 195 6.97 -8.91 0.31
N LEU A 196 8.09 -9.64 0.35
CA LEU A 196 8.14 -11.06 -0.05
C LEU A 196 7.26 -11.95 0.86
N LEU A 197 7.15 -11.63 2.16
CA LEU A 197 6.28 -12.33 3.09
C LEU A 197 4.80 -12.09 2.79
N PHE A 198 4.39 -10.83 2.56
CA PHE A 198 3.01 -10.55 2.12
C PHE A 198 2.69 -11.24 0.79
N ASN A 199 3.60 -11.17 -0.19
CA ASN A 199 3.46 -11.85 -1.47
C ASN A 199 3.33 -13.38 -1.31
N TRP A 200 4.11 -13.99 -0.41
CA TRP A 200 3.97 -15.41 -0.08
C TRP A 200 2.55 -15.74 0.44
N VAL A 201 2.06 -14.99 1.43
CA VAL A 201 0.75 -15.21 2.09
C VAL A 201 -0.42 -14.98 1.12
N GLY A 202 -0.39 -13.89 0.36
CA GLY A 202 -1.41 -13.57 -0.66
C GLY A 202 -1.33 -14.44 -1.91
N GLY A 203 -0.33 -15.32 -2.03
CA GLY A 203 -0.15 -16.15 -3.22
C GLY A 203 0.32 -15.39 -4.46
N VAL A 204 0.79 -14.15 -4.31
CA VAL A 204 1.25 -13.24 -5.36
C VAL A 204 2.74 -13.45 -5.63
N VAL A 205 3.17 -13.45 -6.89
CA VAL A 205 4.59 -13.48 -7.28
C VAL A 205 4.84 -12.40 -8.33
N LEU A 206 5.86 -11.55 -8.11
CA LEU A 206 6.27 -10.56 -9.10
C LEU A 206 6.87 -11.25 -10.33
N ALA A 207 6.58 -10.74 -11.52
CA ALA A 207 7.15 -11.26 -12.77
C ALA A 207 8.63 -10.87 -12.86
N LEU A 208 9.51 -11.86 -12.77
CA LEU A 208 10.94 -11.70 -13.00
C LEU A 208 11.24 -11.69 -14.51
N PRO A 209 12.29 -10.97 -14.97
CA PRO A 209 12.72 -11.02 -16.35
C PRO A 209 13.25 -12.40 -16.74
N GLY A 210 13.14 -12.73 -18.03
CA GLY A 210 13.65 -13.98 -18.61
C GLY A 210 12.59 -15.06 -18.88
N PRO A 211 13.00 -16.27 -19.28
CA PRO A 211 12.08 -17.34 -19.67
C PRO A 211 11.18 -17.78 -18.52
N ALA A 212 9.86 -17.85 -18.76
CA ALA A 212 8.86 -18.13 -17.73
C ALA A 212 9.09 -19.45 -16.96
N ILE A 213 9.66 -20.46 -17.61
CA ILE A 213 10.01 -21.76 -17.02
C ILE A 213 11.10 -21.66 -15.93
N ILE A 214 11.95 -20.63 -15.97
CA ILE A 214 12.96 -20.33 -14.93
C ILE A 214 12.44 -19.24 -13.99
N ALA A 215 11.89 -18.16 -14.56
CA ALA A 215 11.44 -16.98 -13.83
C ALA A 215 10.30 -17.26 -12.84
N LYS A 216 9.31 -18.09 -13.20
CA LYS A 216 8.19 -18.42 -12.30
C LYS A 216 8.66 -19.25 -11.09
N PRO A 217 9.37 -20.39 -11.24
CA PRO A 217 9.92 -21.12 -10.09
C PRO A 217 10.86 -20.26 -9.21
N LEU A 218 11.75 -19.47 -9.83
CA LEU A 218 12.65 -18.59 -9.09
C LEU A 218 11.88 -17.55 -8.24
N GLY A 219 10.81 -16.95 -8.77
CA GLY A 219 9.97 -16.03 -8.01
C GLY A 219 9.29 -16.69 -6.80
N VAL A 220 8.86 -17.96 -6.92
CA VAL A 220 8.31 -18.73 -5.80
C VAL A 220 9.37 -19.00 -4.74
N VAL A 221 10.58 -19.38 -5.16
CA VAL A 221 11.74 -19.61 -4.28
C VAL A 221 12.13 -18.33 -3.54
N LEU A 222 12.17 -17.17 -4.21
CA LEU A 222 12.45 -15.88 -3.58
C LEU A 222 11.40 -15.51 -2.52
N ASN A 223 10.11 -15.68 -2.80
CA ASN A 223 9.07 -15.47 -1.80
C ASN A 223 9.20 -16.43 -0.60
N PHE A 224 9.55 -17.70 -0.83
CA PHE A 224 9.72 -18.68 0.25
C PHE A 224 10.93 -18.37 1.14
N PHE A 225 12.13 -18.26 0.56
CA PHE A 225 13.35 -18.05 1.33
C PHE A 225 13.45 -16.62 1.87
N GLY A 226 13.15 -15.60 1.05
CA GLY A 226 13.24 -14.19 1.45
C GLY A 226 12.06 -13.72 2.29
N GLY A 227 10.85 -14.18 1.98
CA GLY A 227 9.64 -13.82 2.71
C GLY A 227 9.41 -14.69 3.94
N LEU A 228 9.18 -16.00 3.75
CA LEU A 228 8.84 -16.89 4.85
C LEU A 228 10.04 -17.18 5.75
N LEU A 229 11.16 -17.72 5.24
CA LEU A 229 12.28 -18.10 6.11
C LEU A 229 13.01 -16.89 6.70
N LEU A 230 13.53 -16.01 5.85
CA LEU A 230 14.24 -14.80 6.31
C LEU A 230 13.28 -13.82 6.98
N GLY A 231 12.19 -13.43 6.30
CA GLY A 231 11.27 -12.42 6.83
C GLY A 231 10.56 -12.83 8.11
N LYS A 232 9.84 -13.96 8.13
CA LYS A 232 9.05 -14.39 9.30
C LYS A 232 9.93 -14.98 10.41
N TYR A 233 10.80 -15.95 10.09
CA TYR A 233 11.49 -16.74 11.12
C TYR A 233 12.83 -16.14 11.58
N VAL A 234 13.56 -15.38 10.74
CA VAL A 234 14.83 -14.75 11.14
C VAL A 234 14.65 -13.28 11.55
N LEU A 235 13.86 -12.50 10.81
CA LEU A 235 13.65 -11.07 11.06
C LEU A 235 12.39 -10.76 11.88
N GLY A 236 11.50 -11.74 12.11
CA GLY A 236 10.33 -11.61 12.97
C GLY A 236 9.12 -10.89 12.37
N TYR A 237 9.15 -10.55 11.08
CA TYR A 237 8.04 -9.91 10.36
C TYR A 237 6.75 -10.73 10.43
N LYS A 238 5.59 -10.06 10.33
CA LYS A 238 4.28 -10.71 10.40
C LYS A 238 3.67 -10.88 9.02
N GLU A 239 2.91 -11.96 8.89
CA GLU A 239 2.10 -12.31 7.73
C GLU A 239 0.91 -11.35 7.57
N SER A 240 0.41 -10.84 8.69
CA SER A 240 -0.62 -9.80 8.78
C SER A 240 -0.50 -9.06 10.11
N TYR A 241 -0.81 -7.76 10.08
CA TYR A 241 -0.84 -6.83 11.21
C TYR A 241 -2.31 -6.49 11.52
N PRO A 242 -2.87 -6.93 12.66
CA PRO A 242 -4.27 -6.69 13.03
C PRO A 242 -4.73 -5.23 12.92
N GLU A 243 -3.85 -4.29 13.25
CA GLU A 243 -4.05 -2.85 13.16
C GLU A 243 -4.34 -2.33 11.74
N TYR A 244 -4.04 -3.11 10.70
CA TYR A 244 -4.34 -2.76 9.31
C TYR A 244 -5.63 -3.37 8.78
N TYR A 245 -6.14 -4.47 9.36
CA TYR A 245 -7.32 -5.17 8.82
C TYR A 245 -8.52 -5.23 9.78
N LYS A 246 -8.32 -5.09 11.09
CA LYS A 246 -9.42 -4.98 12.05
C LYS A 246 -9.83 -3.51 12.14
N ALA A 247 -11.14 -3.24 12.07
CA ALA A 247 -11.65 -1.94 12.46
C ALA A 247 -11.23 -1.65 13.90
N ARG A 248 -10.88 -0.39 14.19
CA ARG A 248 -10.69 0.07 15.56
C ARG A 248 -12.06 0.00 16.25
N VAL A 249 -12.14 -0.78 17.32
CA VAL A 249 -13.30 -0.88 18.23
C VAL A 249 -13.17 0.22 19.29
#